data_AF-A0A950QS51-F1
#
_entry.id   AF-A0A950QS51-F1
#
_cell.length_a   1.000
_cell.length_b   1.000
_cell.length_c   1.000
_cell.angle_alpha   90.00
_cell.angle_beta   90.00
_cell.angle_gamma   90.00
#
_symmetry.space_group_name_H-M   'P 1'
#
loop_
_entity.id
_entity.type
_entity.pdbx_description
1 polymer ?
#
loop_
_entity_poly.entity_id
_entity_poly.type
_entity_poly.pdbx_seq_one_letter_code
_entity_poly.pdbx_strand_id
1 'polypeptide(L)'
;MADDLKAQLKELVSHLETIVPYACALHKKRTGVRISVNRVQESVDPEDPARGLVLTLWNGQSFYEYAANDWTWPALKERATEIARIAASERDPSKPTSDIDPGAPMTGDFKSPFEKDPESVPLAERLGLARERMKRAVAADPLVANAVSILGNTLSEDTFVNRTKAVSQKILRSDAILVVFVSKNGVTVDVHSGVSKNAGLEAATISDGELRRMVEDAKRLLTAPRLEPGIYDVVTDPEWSGIIAHECFGHGMETDLYVRQRALSQRYIGKPVSAPIVNMFDDPSDIREAGGFFFDDEGQPATRTHIIKDGVLQRGLTDLASAHKLRLERSANGRRESFARKAYARMTNTFFEGGKSTKDDLIASVEDGLYLRHATNGMEDPQAWG
;
A
#
# COMPACT_ATOMS: atom_id res chain seq x y z
N MET A 1 25.93 -6.61 -7.88
CA MET A 1 24.72 -6.98 -8.65
C MET A 1 23.81 -5.78 -8.88
N ALA A 2 23.38 -5.04 -7.85
CA ALA A 2 22.56 -3.84 -8.03
C ALA A 2 23.28 -2.69 -8.77
N ASP A 3 24.58 -2.48 -8.53
CA ASP A 3 25.35 -1.43 -9.20
C ASP A 3 25.53 -1.68 -10.70
N ASP A 4 25.65 -2.95 -11.11
CA ASP A 4 25.72 -3.36 -12.51
C ASP A 4 24.38 -3.09 -13.22
N LEU A 5 23.26 -3.45 -12.56
CA LEU A 5 21.91 -3.18 -13.08
C LEU A 5 21.64 -1.68 -13.22
N LYS A 6 21.94 -0.87 -12.19
CA LYS A 6 21.77 0.60 -12.25
C LYS A 6 22.57 1.21 -13.42
N ALA A 7 23.81 0.76 -13.63
CA ALA A 7 24.65 1.25 -14.72
C ALA A 7 24.07 0.89 -16.11
N GLN A 8 23.66 -0.37 -16.30
CA GLN A 8 23.05 -0.84 -17.54
C GLN A 8 21.72 -0.13 -17.85
N LEU A 9 20.88 0.07 -16.84
CA LEU A 9 19.64 0.84 -16.97
C LEU A 9 19.90 2.30 -17.29
N LYS A 10 20.94 2.91 -16.72
CA LYS A 10 21.32 4.29 -17.01
C LYS A 10 21.78 4.46 -18.45
N GLU A 11 22.58 3.53 -18.97
CA GLU A 11 22.97 3.52 -20.39
C GLU A 11 21.74 3.38 -21.28
N LEU A 12 20.85 2.43 -20.96
CA LEU A 12 19.61 2.21 -21.71
C LEU A 12 18.72 3.47 -21.73
N VAL A 13 18.43 4.06 -20.56
CA VAL A 13 17.62 5.28 -20.47
C VAL A 13 18.25 6.42 -21.26
N SER A 14 19.56 6.65 -21.10
CA SER A 14 20.27 7.70 -21.86
C SER A 14 20.18 7.49 -23.37
N HIS A 15 20.24 6.24 -23.84
CA HIS A 15 20.06 5.91 -25.24
C HIS A 15 18.62 6.17 -25.71
N LEU A 16 17.62 5.75 -24.95
CA LEU A 16 16.20 5.96 -25.30
C LEU A 16 15.84 7.45 -25.36
N GLU A 17 16.42 8.28 -24.50
CA GLU A 17 16.20 9.73 -24.51
C GLU A 17 16.85 10.47 -25.70
N THR A 18 17.69 9.79 -26.48
CA THR A 18 18.11 10.31 -27.80
C THR A 18 17.00 10.20 -28.86
N ILE A 19 15.97 9.39 -28.59
CA ILE A 19 14.87 9.07 -29.50
C ILE A 19 13.57 9.76 -29.04
N VAL A 20 13.29 9.74 -27.74
CA VAL A 20 12.09 10.32 -27.14
C VAL A 20 12.43 11.37 -26.07
N PRO A 21 11.59 12.41 -25.85
CA PRO A 21 11.87 13.46 -24.87
C PRO A 21 12.08 13.00 -23.43
N TYR A 22 11.51 11.88 -22.98
CA TYR A 22 11.75 11.34 -21.64
C TYR A 22 11.63 9.82 -21.60
N ALA A 23 12.48 9.18 -20.78
CA ALA A 23 12.40 7.76 -20.46
C ALA A 23 12.79 7.48 -19.01
N CYS A 24 12.17 6.46 -18.41
CA CYS A 24 12.63 5.86 -17.17
C CYS A 24 12.49 4.34 -17.18
N ALA A 25 13.20 3.69 -16.27
CA ALA A 25 13.20 2.25 -16.09
C ALA A 25 12.97 1.88 -14.62
N LEU A 26 12.07 0.94 -14.37
CA LEU A 26 11.80 0.35 -13.05
C LEU A 26 12.03 -1.16 -13.13
N HIS A 27 12.99 -1.68 -12.39
CA HIS A 27 13.11 -3.11 -12.12
C HIS A 27 12.43 -3.42 -10.79
N LYS A 28 11.50 -4.37 -10.78
CA LYS A 28 10.89 -4.91 -9.56
C LYS A 28 11.24 -6.38 -9.41
N LYS A 29 11.57 -6.78 -8.18
CA LYS A 29 11.67 -8.18 -7.78
C LYS A 29 10.97 -8.36 -6.44
N ARG A 30 10.11 -9.37 -6.34
CA ARG A 30 9.44 -9.75 -5.10
C ARG A 30 9.61 -11.25 -4.89
N THR A 31 9.99 -11.61 -3.68
CA THR A 31 10.02 -13.01 -3.21
C THR A 31 9.41 -13.08 -1.83
N GLY A 32 8.82 -14.21 -1.47
CA GLY A 32 8.21 -14.34 -0.16
C GLY A 32 7.75 -15.75 0.10
N VAL A 33 7.26 -15.96 1.31
CA VAL A 33 6.61 -17.21 1.70
C VAL A 33 5.47 -16.90 2.64
N ARG A 34 4.39 -17.65 2.47
CA ARG A 34 3.24 -17.67 3.36
C ARG A 34 3.15 -19.04 3.99
N ILE A 35 3.12 -19.08 5.31
CA ILE A 35 2.90 -20.28 6.11
C ILE A 35 1.51 -20.18 6.69
N SER A 36 0.68 -21.19 6.49
CA SER A 36 -0.66 -21.28 7.06
C SER A 36 -0.79 -22.55 7.88
N VAL A 37 -1.27 -22.43 9.11
CA VAL A 37 -1.51 -23.56 10.01
C VAL A 37 -2.92 -23.48 10.56
N ASN A 38 -3.70 -24.53 10.34
CA ASN A 38 -4.99 -24.76 10.98
C ASN A 38 -4.99 -26.12 11.68
N ARG A 39 -6.13 -26.54 12.23
CA ARG A 39 -6.22 -27.80 13.00
C ARG A 39 -5.93 -29.08 12.20
N VAL A 40 -6.09 -29.06 10.88
CA VAL A 40 -6.01 -30.25 10.01
C VAL A 40 -4.89 -30.20 8.98
N GLN A 41 -4.42 -29.00 8.64
CA GLN A 41 -3.48 -28.77 7.56
C GLN A 41 -2.44 -27.72 7.94
N GLU A 42 -1.24 -27.95 7.43
CA GLU A 42 -0.15 -26.99 7.37
C GLU A 42 0.24 -26.81 5.90
N SER A 43 0.39 -25.56 5.47
CA SER A 43 0.87 -25.22 4.13
C SER A 43 2.02 -24.23 4.20
N VAL A 44 2.94 -24.37 3.24
CA VAL A 44 4.03 -23.43 2.99
C VAL A 44 3.96 -23.10 1.52
N ASP A 45 3.47 -21.91 1.24
CA ASP A 45 3.18 -21.43 -0.10
C ASP A 45 4.17 -20.30 -0.41
N PRO A 46 5.17 -20.54 -1.28
CA PRO A 46 6.00 -19.45 -1.80
C PRO A 46 5.12 -18.40 -2.46
N GLU A 47 5.41 -17.12 -2.26
CA GLU A 47 4.78 -16.09 -3.08
C GLU A 47 5.26 -16.23 -4.53
N ASP A 48 4.35 -16.10 -5.50
CA ASP A 48 4.70 -16.13 -6.92
C ASP A 48 5.82 -15.12 -7.19
N PRO A 49 7.02 -15.57 -7.61
CA PRO A 49 8.13 -14.67 -7.80
C PRO A 49 7.81 -13.67 -8.91
N ALA A 50 7.62 -12.41 -8.55
CA ALA A 50 7.39 -11.34 -9.50
C ALA A 50 8.72 -10.65 -9.77
N ARG A 51 9.36 -10.94 -10.91
CA ARG A 51 10.53 -10.21 -11.39
C ARG A 51 10.25 -9.64 -12.78
N GLY A 52 10.51 -8.35 -12.95
CA GLY A 52 10.43 -7.74 -14.26
C GLY A 52 10.98 -6.33 -14.32
N LEU A 53 11.21 -5.87 -15.54
CA LEU A 53 11.58 -4.52 -15.89
C LEU A 53 10.41 -3.84 -16.58
N VAL A 54 10.21 -2.57 -16.27
CA VAL A 54 9.28 -1.66 -16.94
C VAL A 54 10.05 -0.48 -17.49
N LEU A 55 9.77 -0.14 -18.74
CA LEU A 55 10.20 1.08 -19.38
C LEU A 55 8.99 1.98 -19.57
N THR A 56 9.08 3.22 -19.12
CA THR A 56 8.07 4.25 -19.36
C THR A 56 8.69 5.32 -20.23
N LEU A 57 8.08 5.60 -21.38
CA LEU A 57 8.55 6.55 -22.38
C LEU A 57 7.51 7.65 -22.56
N TRP A 58 7.98 8.85 -22.86
CA TRP A 58 7.13 9.99 -23.21
C TRP A 58 7.61 10.58 -24.52
N ASN A 59 6.74 10.60 -25.54
CA ASN A 59 7.07 11.08 -26.88
C ASN A 59 6.87 12.61 -27.07
N GLY A 60 6.50 13.34 -26.01
CA GLY A 60 6.09 14.74 -26.08
C GLY A 60 4.56 14.95 -25.96
N GLN A 61 3.75 13.90 -26.12
CA GLN A 61 2.28 13.96 -26.16
C GLN A 61 1.58 12.84 -25.40
N SER A 62 2.14 11.62 -25.45
CA SER A 62 1.57 10.40 -24.86
C SER A 62 2.65 9.58 -24.16
N PHE A 63 2.22 8.86 -23.12
CA PHE A 63 3.03 7.86 -22.44
C PHE A 63 2.93 6.51 -23.13
N TYR A 64 4.04 5.78 -23.16
CA TYR A 64 4.15 4.40 -23.62
C TYR A 64 4.81 3.58 -22.52
N GLU A 65 4.29 2.40 -22.25
CA GLU A 65 4.89 1.46 -21.31
C GLU A 65 5.24 0.15 -22.00
N TYR A 66 6.40 -0.41 -21.64
CA TYR A 66 6.82 -1.74 -22.01
C TYR A 66 7.27 -2.50 -20.78
N ALA A 67 6.82 -3.75 -20.62
CA ALA A 67 7.19 -4.60 -19.51
C ALA A 67 7.80 -5.91 -20.03
N ALA A 68 8.84 -6.40 -19.35
CA ALA A 68 9.52 -7.67 -19.63
C ALA A 68 9.85 -8.38 -18.32
N ASN A 69 9.69 -9.71 -18.27
CA ASN A 69 10.02 -10.55 -17.11
C ASN A 69 11.16 -11.54 -17.36
N ASP A 70 11.62 -11.62 -18.60
CA ASP A 70 12.81 -12.34 -19.00
C ASP A 70 13.51 -11.54 -20.10
N TRP A 71 14.82 -11.37 -19.99
CA TRP A 71 15.59 -10.61 -20.97
C TRP A 71 17.07 -10.94 -20.95
N THR A 72 17.68 -10.79 -22.13
CA THR A 72 19.11 -10.48 -22.24
C THR A 72 19.27 -8.99 -22.53
N TRP A 73 20.40 -8.40 -22.15
CA TRP A 73 20.64 -6.99 -22.41
C TRP A 73 20.58 -6.59 -23.89
N PRO A 74 21.15 -7.36 -24.84
CA PRO A 74 21.01 -7.05 -26.26
C PRO A 74 19.55 -7.04 -26.73
N ALA A 75 18.77 -8.09 -26.38
CA ALA A 75 17.37 -8.19 -26.78
C ALA A 75 16.51 -7.09 -26.15
N LEU A 76 16.74 -6.76 -24.88
CA LEU A 76 16.05 -5.66 -24.21
C LEU A 76 16.35 -4.32 -24.87
N LYS A 77 17.62 -4.03 -25.17
CA LYS A 77 18.03 -2.78 -25.82
C LYS A 77 17.42 -2.65 -27.21
N GLU A 78 17.42 -3.73 -27.99
CA GLU A 78 16.77 -3.78 -29.30
C GLU A 78 15.27 -3.49 -29.20
N ARG A 79 14.55 -4.23 -28.35
CA ARG A 79 13.10 -4.09 -28.19
C ARG A 79 12.71 -2.73 -27.62
N ALA A 80 13.44 -2.22 -26.63
CA ALA A 80 13.24 -0.89 -26.08
C ALA A 80 13.44 0.21 -27.13
N THR A 81 14.47 0.07 -27.97
CA THR A 81 14.75 1.02 -29.07
C THR A 81 13.64 1.00 -30.11
N GLU A 82 13.13 -0.17 -30.47
CA GLU A 82 11.99 -0.32 -31.38
C GLU A 82 10.76 0.41 -30.85
N ILE A 83 10.42 0.19 -29.57
CA ILE A 83 9.26 0.83 -28.93
C ILE A 83 9.45 2.35 -28.84
N ALA A 84 10.65 2.83 -28.54
CA ALA A 84 10.94 4.26 -28.55
C ALA A 84 10.77 4.89 -29.95
N ARG A 85 11.18 4.18 -31.01
CA ARG A 85 10.96 4.63 -32.40
C ARG A 85 9.47 4.65 -32.76
N ILE A 86 8.71 3.64 -32.36
CA ILE A 86 7.25 3.61 -32.55
C ILE A 86 6.63 4.82 -31.83
N ALA A 87 6.94 5.02 -30.55
CA ALA A 87 6.46 6.14 -29.75
C ALA A 87 6.80 7.49 -30.41
N ALA A 88 8.03 7.66 -30.91
CA ALA A 88 8.43 8.87 -31.62
C ALA A 88 7.66 9.07 -32.94
N SER A 89 7.38 8.00 -33.70
CA SER A 89 6.64 8.07 -34.96
C SER A 89 5.15 8.38 -34.81
N GLU A 90 4.55 8.02 -33.67
CA GLU A 90 3.13 8.27 -33.38
C GLU A 90 2.86 9.71 -32.88
N ARG A 91 3.91 10.52 -32.73
CA ARG A 91 3.78 11.94 -32.41
C ARG A 91 3.08 12.68 -33.54
N ASP A 92 2.01 13.40 -33.21
CA ASP A 92 1.29 14.26 -34.14
C ASP A 92 2.02 15.61 -34.27
N PRO A 93 2.64 15.95 -35.40
CA PRO A 93 3.42 17.18 -35.54
C PRO A 93 2.55 18.44 -35.48
N SER A 94 1.22 18.33 -35.61
CA SER A 94 0.30 19.47 -35.52
C SER A 94 -0.07 19.83 -34.07
N LYS A 95 0.19 18.95 -33.11
CA LYS A 95 -0.17 19.15 -31.70
C LYS A 95 1.02 19.65 -30.88
N PRO A 96 0.77 20.49 -29.87
CA PRO A 96 1.83 20.97 -28.99
C PRO A 96 2.46 19.80 -28.24
N THR A 97 3.74 19.96 -27.91
CA THR A 97 4.45 19.04 -27.02
C THR A 97 4.68 19.66 -25.66
N SER A 98 4.89 18.80 -24.68
CA SER A 98 5.37 19.17 -23.35
C SER A 98 6.51 18.26 -22.94
N ASP A 99 7.31 18.70 -21.98
CA ASP A 99 8.38 17.90 -21.40
C ASP A 99 7.93 17.31 -20.06
N ILE A 100 8.62 16.26 -19.61
CA ILE A 100 8.43 15.65 -18.30
C ILE A 100 9.54 16.12 -17.38
N ASP A 101 9.16 16.64 -16.21
CA ASP A 101 10.12 16.93 -15.15
C ASP A 101 10.66 15.59 -14.57
N PRO A 102 11.96 15.28 -14.74
CA PRO A 102 12.54 14.07 -14.17
C PRO A 102 12.70 14.13 -12.64
N GLY A 103 12.42 15.29 -12.04
CA GLY A 103 12.55 15.61 -10.62
C GLY A 103 13.99 15.87 -10.17
N ALA A 104 14.15 16.16 -8.87
CA ALA A 104 15.46 16.44 -8.29
C ALA A 104 16.41 15.23 -8.38
N PRO A 105 17.74 15.45 -8.54
CA PRO A 105 18.72 14.38 -8.53
C PRO A 105 18.68 13.54 -7.26
N MET A 106 18.75 12.22 -7.42
CA MET A 106 18.74 11.27 -6.29
C MET A 106 19.50 10.00 -6.65
N THR A 107 20.44 9.61 -5.81
CA THR A 107 21.20 8.36 -5.96
C THR A 107 21.34 7.68 -4.62
N GLY A 108 21.21 6.36 -4.55
CA GLY A 108 21.41 5.64 -3.31
C GLY A 108 20.82 4.23 -3.32
N ASP A 109 21.16 3.48 -2.29
CA ASP A 109 20.67 2.13 -2.04
C ASP A 109 20.07 2.10 -0.63
N PHE A 110 18.75 1.92 -0.56
CA PHE A 110 17.99 2.03 0.66
C PHE A 110 17.52 0.65 1.14
N LYS A 111 17.39 0.46 2.45
CA LYS A 111 16.94 -0.81 3.04
C LYS A 111 16.06 -0.56 4.25
N SER A 112 14.94 -1.28 4.37
CA SER A 112 14.14 -1.22 5.59
C SER A 112 14.91 -1.82 6.77
N PRO A 113 14.74 -1.29 7.99
CA PRO A 113 15.38 -1.86 9.18
C PRO A 113 14.72 -3.18 9.59
N PHE A 114 15.50 -4.16 10.01
CA PHE A 114 15.01 -5.41 10.62
C PHE A 114 16.05 -6.00 11.56
N GLU A 115 15.60 -6.80 12.54
CA GLU A 115 16.46 -7.48 13.51
C GLU A 115 16.63 -8.98 13.20
N LYS A 116 15.54 -9.67 12.82
CA LYS A 116 15.53 -11.10 12.54
C LYS A 116 15.14 -11.37 11.10
N ASP A 117 16.14 -11.63 10.27
CA ASP A 117 15.92 -12.04 8.88
C ASP A 117 15.15 -13.38 8.82
N PRO A 118 13.94 -13.44 8.23
CA PRO A 118 13.19 -14.68 8.08
C PRO A 118 13.93 -15.77 7.30
N GLU A 119 14.85 -15.41 6.39
CA GLU A 119 15.66 -16.39 5.64
C GLU A 119 16.74 -17.05 6.50
N SER A 120 17.18 -16.37 7.57
CA SER A 120 18.14 -16.92 8.53
C SER A 120 17.49 -17.94 9.49
N VAL A 121 16.16 -17.96 9.57
CA VAL A 121 15.39 -18.85 10.46
C VAL A 121 14.91 -20.07 9.68
N PRO A 122 15.26 -21.30 10.11
CA PRO A 122 14.82 -22.53 9.44
C PRO A 122 13.32 -22.59 9.24
N LEU A 123 12.87 -23.09 8.09
CA LEU A 123 11.45 -23.17 7.77
C LEU A 123 10.66 -23.95 8.84
N ALA A 124 11.24 -25.02 9.38
CA ALA A 124 10.63 -25.82 10.44
C ALA A 124 10.37 -25.01 11.73
N GLU A 125 11.26 -24.08 12.06
CA GLU A 125 11.10 -23.19 13.23
C GLU A 125 10.00 -22.15 12.98
N ARG A 126 9.99 -21.51 11.80
CA ARG A 126 8.92 -20.59 11.39
C ARG A 126 7.55 -21.25 11.38
N LEU A 127 7.46 -22.48 10.86
CA LEU A 127 6.25 -23.30 10.92
C LEU A 127 5.87 -23.63 12.38
N GLY A 128 6.87 -23.89 13.23
CA GLY A 128 6.71 -24.05 14.68
C GLY A 128 6.04 -22.84 15.34
N LEU A 129 6.44 -21.61 14.98
CA LEU A 129 5.82 -20.38 15.50
C LEU A 129 4.34 -20.27 15.12
N ALA A 130 3.99 -20.54 13.85
CA ALA A 130 2.60 -20.52 13.40
C ALA A 130 1.76 -21.62 14.08
N ARG A 131 2.33 -22.82 14.25
CA ARG A 131 1.70 -23.94 14.94
C ARG A 131 1.46 -23.63 16.42
N GLU A 132 2.43 -23.04 17.09
CA GLU A 132 2.35 -22.65 18.50
C GLU A 132 1.25 -21.60 18.71
N ARG A 133 1.20 -20.57 17.85
CA ARG A 133 0.12 -19.57 17.85
C ARG A 133 -1.26 -20.18 17.62
N MET A 134 -1.42 -21.07 16.64
CA MET A 134 -2.69 -21.76 16.37
C MET A 134 -3.12 -22.60 17.57
N LYS A 135 -2.20 -23.38 18.16
CA LYS A 135 -2.48 -24.20 19.36
C LYS A 135 -2.91 -23.35 20.54
N ARG A 136 -2.23 -22.23 20.81
CA ARG A 136 -2.61 -21.28 21.86
C ARG A 136 -4.00 -20.72 21.61
N ALA A 137 -4.33 -20.35 20.37
CA ALA A 137 -5.64 -19.82 20.02
C ALA A 137 -6.77 -20.83 20.26
N VAL A 138 -6.59 -22.09 19.83
CA VAL A 138 -7.57 -23.17 20.08
C VAL A 138 -7.72 -23.47 21.58
N ALA A 139 -6.63 -23.38 22.35
CA ALA A 139 -6.66 -23.62 23.79
C ALA A 139 -7.20 -22.42 24.60
N ALA A 140 -7.45 -21.27 23.99
CA ALA A 140 -7.79 -20.03 24.69
C ALA A 140 -9.19 -20.07 25.34
N ASP A 141 -10.15 -20.77 24.73
CA ASP A 141 -11.49 -20.97 25.28
C ASP A 141 -12.14 -22.24 24.66
N PRO A 142 -12.89 -23.04 25.44
CA PRO A 142 -13.55 -24.25 24.92
C PRO A 142 -14.52 -24.02 23.75
N LEU A 143 -15.00 -22.79 23.56
CA LEU A 143 -15.87 -22.42 22.44
C LEU A 143 -15.08 -22.17 21.14
N VAL A 144 -13.74 -22.09 21.18
CA VAL A 144 -12.91 -21.96 19.97
C VAL A 144 -12.92 -23.29 19.22
N ALA A 145 -13.76 -23.38 18.20
CA ALA A 145 -13.89 -24.56 17.36
C ALA A 145 -12.67 -24.73 16.43
N ASN A 146 -12.14 -23.63 15.91
CA ASN A 146 -10.98 -23.64 15.01
C ASN A 146 -10.16 -22.35 15.13
N ALA A 147 -8.91 -22.40 14.69
CA ALA A 147 -8.09 -21.22 14.48
C ALA A 147 -7.19 -21.42 13.25
N VAL A 148 -6.86 -20.32 12.57
CA VAL A 148 -5.93 -20.29 11.45
C VAL A 148 -4.84 -19.27 11.80
N SER A 149 -3.60 -19.74 11.95
CA SER A 149 -2.43 -18.89 12.12
C SER A 149 -1.69 -18.78 10.81
N ILE A 150 -1.44 -17.55 10.38
CA ILE A 150 -0.72 -17.24 9.16
C ILE A 150 0.54 -16.46 9.55
N LEU A 151 1.67 -16.86 8.97
CA LEU A 151 2.94 -16.17 9.09
C LEU A 151 3.45 -15.91 7.67
N GLY A 152 3.68 -14.66 7.33
CA GLY A 152 4.15 -14.25 6.01
C GLY A 152 5.44 -13.46 6.10
N ASN A 153 6.27 -13.55 5.08
CA ASN A 153 7.27 -12.53 4.80
C ASN A 153 7.40 -12.29 3.30
N THR A 154 7.55 -11.03 2.94
CA THR A 154 7.80 -10.56 1.57
C THR A 154 9.05 -9.71 1.55
N LEU A 155 9.96 -10.02 0.64
CA LEU A 155 11.09 -9.18 0.30
C LEU A 155 10.86 -8.53 -1.06
N SER A 156 10.80 -7.21 -1.07
CA SER A 156 10.73 -6.39 -2.29
C SER A 156 12.07 -5.74 -2.56
N GLU A 157 12.57 -5.89 -3.79
CA GLU A 157 13.81 -5.30 -4.29
C GLU A 157 13.50 -4.51 -5.57
N ASP A 158 13.52 -3.19 -5.46
CA ASP A 158 13.20 -2.29 -6.56
C ASP A 158 14.42 -1.46 -6.97
N THR A 159 14.54 -1.16 -8.25
CA THR A 159 15.56 -0.25 -8.80
C THR A 159 14.92 0.67 -9.81
N PHE A 160 15.01 1.97 -9.60
CA PHE A 160 14.47 2.99 -10.49
C PHE A 160 15.60 3.85 -11.08
N VAL A 161 15.53 4.06 -12.39
CA VAL A 161 16.48 4.93 -13.12
C VAL A 161 15.74 5.85 -14.08
N ASN A 162 16.04 7.14 -14.01
CA ASN A 162 15.76 8.11 -15.06
C ASN A 162 17.02 8.99 -15.28
N ARG A 163 16.94 10.06 -16.07
CA ARG A 163 18.12 10.92 -16.33
C ARG A 163 18.72 11.62 -15.09
N THR A 164 17.94 11.79 -14.02
CA THR A 164 18.38 12.47 -12.77
C THR A 164 18.53 11.52 -11.59
N LYS A 165 17.90 10.34 -11.64
CA LYS A 165 17.82 9.40 -10.53
C LYS A 165 18.40 8.04 -10.87
N ALA A 166 19.10 7.45 -9.91
CA ALA A 166 19.53 6.06 -9.94
C ALA A 166 19.49 5.50 -8.51
N VAL A 167 18.35 4.92 -8.14
CA VAL A 167 18.05 4.50 -6.76
C VAL A 167 17.64 3.03 -6.71
N SER A 168 17.94 2.38 -5.59
CA SER A 168 17.40 1.05 -5.28
C SER A 168 16.85 1.00 -3.87
N GLN A 169 15.86 0.15 -3.63
CA GLN A 169 15.36 -0.13 -2.28
C GLN A 169 15.15 -1.62 -2.06
N LYS A 170 15.44 -2.07 -0.83
CA LYS A 170 15.15 -3.42 -0.34
C LYS A 170 14.26 -3.33 0.89
N ILE A 171 13.00 -3.72 0.76
CA ILE A 171 12.00 -3.64 1.83
C ILE A 171 11.58 -5.05 2.21
N LEU A 172 11.89 -5.43 3.45
CA LEU A 172 11.39 -6.65 4.07
C LEU A 172 10.13 -6.33 4.86
N ARG A 173 9.04 -7.03 4.55
CA ARG A 173 7.78 -6.99 5.28
C ARG A 173 7.51 -8.35 5.90
N SER A 174 7.11 -8.36 7.17
CA SER A 174 6.70 -9.56 7.88
C SER A 174 5.28 -9.41 8.42
N ASP A 175 4.50 -10.47 8.30
CA ASP A 175 3.08 -10.49 8.57
C ASP A 175 2.75 -11.61 9.56
N ALA A 176 1.89 -11.32 10.54
CA ALA A 176 1.22 -12.34 11.34
C ALA A 176 -0.27 -12.07 11.34
N ILE A 177 -1.06 -13.07 10.94
CA ILE A 177 -2.52 -13.02 11.00
C ILE A 177 -3.00 -14.21 11.82
N LEU A 178 -3.99 -13.97 12.66
CA LEU A 178 -4.72 -15.01 13.37
C LEU A 178 -6.19 -14.83 13.08
N VAL A 179 -6.87 -15.92 12.77
CA VAL A 179 -8.34 -15.99 12.70
C VAL A 179 -8.80 -17.01 13.74
N VAL A 180 -9.74 -16.63 14.60
CA VAL A 180 -10.37 -17.53 15.57
C VAL A 180 -11.83 -17.73 15.21
N PHE A 181 -12.26 -18.99 15.22
CA PHE A 181 -13.65 -19.38 14.96
C PHE A 181 -14.27 -19.86 16.26
N VAL A 182 -15.25 -19.14 16.77
CA VAL A 182 -15.93 -19.45 18.03
C VAL A 182 -17.35 -19.92 17.73
N SER A 183 -17.72 -21.08 18.27
CA SER A 183 -19.00 -21.73 17.98
C SER A 183 -19.75 -22.10 19.25
N LYS A 184 -21.07 -21.81 19.28
CA LYS A 184 -21.97 -22.20 20.36
C LYS A 184 -23.38 -22.38 19.80
N ASN A 185 -24.04 -23.48 20.18
CA ASN A 185 -25.44 -23.77 19.83
C ASN A 185 -25.73 -23.69 18.30
N GLY A 186 -24.79 -24.13 17.46
CA GLY A 186 -24.94 -24.10 16.00
C GLY A 186 -24.67 -22.75 15.34
N VAL A 187 -24.36 -21.70 16.11
CA VAL A 187 -23.89 -20.41 15.60
C VAL A 187 -22.36 -20.38 15.66
N THR A 188 -21.72 -19.95 14.58
CA THR A 188 -20.27 -19.77 14.51
C THR A 188 -19.97 -18.36 14.01
N VAL A 189 -19.04 -17.69 14.68
CA VAL A 189 -18.51 -16.38 14.27
C VAL A 189 -17.00 -16.47 14.17
N ASP A 190 -16.42 -15.67 13.29
CA ASP A 190 -14.97 -15.51 13.18
C ASP A 190 -14.54 -14.08 13.50
N VAL A 191 -13.38 -13.97 14.14
CA VAL A 191 -12.70 -12.70 14.40
C VAL A 191 -11.26 -12.88 13.96
N HIS A 192 -10.72 -11.87 13.27
CA HIS A 192 -9.33 -11.89 12.83
C HIS A 192 -8.56 -10.71 13.41
N SER A 193 -7.26 -10.87 13.52
CA SER A 193 -6.35 -9.80 13.90
C SER A 193 -5.00 -10.08 13.28
N GLY A 194 -4.20 -9.04 13.10
CA GLY A 194 -2.87 -9.21 12.57
C GLY A 194 -2.03 -7.97 12.62
N VAL A 195 -0.79 -8.17 12.23
CA VAL A 195 0.21 -7.13 12.09
C VAL A 195 0.92 -7.33 10.76
N SER A 196 1.19 -6.22 10.10
CA SER A 196 2.02 -6.13 8.92
C SER A 196 2.98 -4.96 9.12
N LYS A 197 4.28 -5.22 9.10
CA LYS A 197 5.31 -4.19 9.29
C LYS A 197 6.48 -4.44 8.37
N ASN A 198 7.10 -3.35 7.92
CA ASN A 198 8.36 -3.40 7.20
C ASN A 198 9.52 -3.65 8.19
N ALA A 199 9.59 -4.89 8.67
CA ALA A 199 10.53 -5.37 9.66
C ALA A 199 10.74 -6.89 9.49
N GLY A 200 11.64 -7.45 10.30
CA GLY A 200 11.92 -8.88 10.30
C GLY A 200 10.88 -9.69 11.07
N LEU A 201 11.20 -10.96 11.29
CA LEU A 201 10.33 -11.92 11.96
C LEU A 201 9.94 -11.47 13.39
N GLU A 202 10.74 -10.61 14.02
CA GLU A 202 10.44 -9.99 15.32
C GLU A 202 9.10 -9.24 15.35
N ALA A 203 8.67 -8.67 14.23
CA ALA A 203 7.42 -7.91 14.15
C ALA A 203 6.20 -8.80 13.92
N ALA A 204 6.38 -10.02 13.40
CA ALA A 204 5.29 -10.94 13.05
C ALA A 204 4.77 -11.71 14.28
N THR A 205 4.26 -10.97 15.27
CA THR A 205 3.75 -11.53 16.53
C THR A 205 2.34 -11.05 16.84
N ILE A 206 1.60 -11.87 17.59
CA ILE A 206 0.27 -11.53 18.10
C ILE A 206 0.34 -11.77 19.61
N SER A 207 0.05 -10.72 20.39
CA SER A 207 0.15 -10.76 21.84
C SER A 207 -0.97 -11.61 22.46
N ASP A 208 -0.76 -12.10 23.68
CA ASP A 208 -1.82 -12.80 24.41
C ASP A 208 -2.98 -11.87 24.78
N GLY A 209 -2.72 -10.58 24.94
CA GLY A 209 -3.76 -9.57 25.13
C GLY A 209 -4.68 -9.46 23.91
N GLU A 210 -4.08 -9.48 22.73
CA GLU A 210 -4.80 -9.45 21.46
C GLU A 210 -5.62 -10.73 21.24
N LEU A 211 -5.03 -11.90 21.49
CA LEU A 211 -5.77 -13.17 21.43
C LEU A 211 -6.96 -13.18 22.39
N ARG A 212 -6.78 -12.72 23.64
CA ARG A 212 -7.89 -12.62 24.60
C ARG A 212 -8.99 -11.69 24.10
N ARG A 213 -8.63 -10.53 23.53
CA ARG A 213 -9.57 -9.58 22.92
C ARG A 213 -10.38 -10.25 21.82
N MET A 214 -9.73 -10.94 20.89
CA MET A 214 -10.41 -11.62 19.77
C MET A 214 -11.43 -12.66 20.25
N VAL A 215 -11.07 -13.49 21.24
CA VAL A 215 -11.97 -14.52 21.78
C VAL A 215 -13.13 -13.89 22.53
N GLU A 216 -12.90 -12.83 23.30
CA GLU A 216 -13.97 -12.10 24.00
C GLU A 216 -14.95 -11.45 23.01
N ASP A 217 -14.44 -10.79 21.97
CA ASP A 217 -15.27 -10.17 20.94
C ASP A 217 -16.09 -11.23 20.19
N ALA A 218 -15.49 -12.36 19.82
CA ALA A 218 -16.22 -13.47 19.20
C ALA A 218 -17.34 -14.01 20.12
N LYS A 219 -17.09 -14.12 21.43
CA LYS A 219 -18.12 -14.53 22.40
C LYS A 219 -19.27 -13.52 22.51
N ARG A 220 -18.96 -12.22 22.43
CA ARG A 220 -19.99 -11.16 22.42
C ARG A 220 -20.82 -11.23 21.13
N LEU A 221 -20.18 -11.45 19.98
CA LEU A 221 -20.83 -11.58 18.67
C LEU A 221 -21.78 -12.77 18.60
N LEU A 222 -21.48 -13.89 19.28
CA LEU A 222 -22.39 -15.05 19.34
C LEU A 222 -23.78 -14.73 19.90
N THR A 223 -23.90 -13.69 20.74
CA THR A 223 -25.15 -13.31 21.41
C THR A 223 -25.55 -11.86 21.12
N ALA A 224 -24.87 -11.19 20.18
CA ALA A 224 -25.13 -9.79 19.90
C ALA A 224 -26.56 -9.60 19.38
N PRO A 225 -27.34 -8.65 19.94
CA PRO A 225 -28.65 -8.32 19.41
C PRO A 225 -28.51 -7.66 18.03
N ARG A 226 -29.62 -7.62 17.28
CA ARG A 226 -29.66 -6.77 16.09
C ARG A 226 -29.63 -5.31 16.52
N LEU A 227 -28.86 -4.51 15.78
CA LEU A 227 -28.91 -3.06 15.89
C LEU A 227 -30.19 -2.56 15.21
N GLU A 228 -30.93 -1.68 15.86
CA GLU A 228 -32.07 -1.00 15.24
C GLU A 228 -31.55 -0.01 14.18
N PRO A 229 -32.13 0.03 12.97
CA PRO A 229 -31.72 1.01 11.97
C PRO A 229 -32.02 2.45 12.44
N GLY A 230 -31.03 3.33 12.38
CA GLY A 230 -31.19 4.70 12.86
C GLY A 230 -29.96 5.56 12.65
N ILE A 231 -30.05 6.80 13.14
CA ILE A 231 -28.93 7.74 13.20
C ILE A 231 -28.44 7.73 14.64
N TYR A 232 -27.14 7.50 14.82
CA TYR A 232 -26.48 7.42 16.11
C TYR A 232 -25.28 8.36 16.14
N ASP A 233 -24.97 8.90 17.30
CA ASP A 233 -23.64 9.44 17.56
C ASP A 233 -22.65 8.28 17.68
N VAL A 234 -21.53 8.38 16.98
CA VAL A 234 -20.57 7.29 16.86
C VAL A 234 -19.18 7.74 17.28
N VAL A 235 -18.61 7.02 18.24
CA VAL A 235 -17.19 7.09 18.57
C VAL A 235 -16.48 5.93 17.88
N THR A 236 -15.48 6.23 17.05
CA THR A 236 -14.68 5.22 16.35
C THR A 236 -13.35 5.00 17.06
N ASP A 237 -12.90 3.75 17.09
CA ASP A 237 -11.52 3.46 17.43
C ASP A 237 -10.56 3.89 16.28
N PRO A 238 -9.23 3.82 16.50
CA PRO A 238 -8.28 4.18 15.45
C PRO A 238 -8.37 3.33 14.18
N GLU A 239 -8.77 2.04 14.27
CA GLU A 239 -8.92 1.17 13.11
C GLU A 239 -10.08 1.64 12.21
N TRP A 240 -11.26 1.92 12.80
CA TRP A 240 -12.39 2.51 12.07
C TRP A 240 -12.10 3.90 11.54
N SER A 241 -11.40 4.73 12.33
CA SER A 241 -11.01 6.07 11.89
C SER A 241 -10.06 6.00 10.69
N GLY A 242 -9.17 5.01 10.65
CA GLY A 242 -8.31 4.73 9.51
C GLY A 242 -9.08 4.29 8.26
N ILE A 243 -10.10 3.44 8.41
CA ILE A 243 -10.99 3.08 7.29
C ILE A 243 -11.77 4.30 6.79
N ILE A 244 -12.28 5.17 7.66
CA ILE A 244 -12.93 6.42 7.23
C ILE A 244 -11.95 7.32 6.47
N ALA A 245 -10.70 7.41 6.93
CA ALA A 245 -9.66 8.14 6.21
C ALA A 245 -9.42 7.55 4.81
N HIS A 246 -9.35 6.21 4.71
CA HIS A 246 -9.12 5.48 3.46
C HIS A 246 -10.28 5.64 2.46
N GLU A 247 -11.50 5.34 2.90
CA GLU A 247 -12.67 5.26 2.04
C GLU A 247 -13.20 6.65 1.71
N CYS A 248 -13.54 7.46 2.72
CA CYS A 248 -14.26 8.72 2.51
C CYS A 248 -13.39 9.83 1.90
N PHE A 249 -12.07 9.75 2.08
CA PHE A 249 -11.15 10.79 1.61
C PHE A 249 -10.05 10.23 0.74
N GLY A 250 -9.46 9.09 1.10
CA GLY A 250 -8.29 8.52 0.45
C GLY A 250 -8.47 8.24 -1.04
N HIS A 251 -9.40 7.36 -1.42
CA HIS A 251 -9.69 7.06 -2.83
C HIS A 251 -10.19 8.28 -3.60
N GLY A 252 -11.03 9.10 -2.96
CA GLY A 252 -11.44 10.39 -3.48
C GLY A 252 -10.25 11.32 -3.78
N MET A 253 -9.04 11.11 -3.28
CA MET A 253 -7.86 11.93 -3.58
C MET A 253 -6.99 11.41 -4.72
N GLU A 254 -7.23 10.22 -5.25
CA GLU A 254 -6.42 9.61 -6.32
C GLU A 254 -6.68 10.33 -7.66
N THR A 255 -5.65 11.03 -8.19
CA THR A 255 -5.86 11.99 -9.29
C THR A 255 -6.02 11.37 -10.68
N ASP A 256 -5.80 10.07 -10.84
CA ASP A 256 -6.17 9.36 -12.08
C ASP A 256 -7.70 9.36 -12.27
N LEU A 257 -8.46 9.39 -11.17
CA LEU A 257 -9.91 9.61 -11.17
C LEU A 257 -10.26 11.05 -11.57
N TYR A 258 -9.40 12.03 -11.29
CA TYR A 258 -9.65 13.45 -11.61
C TYR A 258 -9.50 13.66 -13.11
N VAL A 259 -8.48 13.04 -13.71
CA VAL A 259 -8.30 13.01 -15.18
C VAL A 259 -9.56 12.46 -15.87
N ARG A 260 -10.20 11.48 -15.25
CA ARG A 260 -11.44 10.84 -15.74
C ARG A 260 -12.72 11.56 -15.33
N GLN A 261 -12.63 12.63 -14.54
CA GLN A 261 -13.77 13.34 -13.95
C GLN A 261 -14.70 12.43 -13.13
N ARG A 262 -14.11 11.45 -12.42
CA ARG A 262 -14.81 10.46 -11.59
C ARG A 262 -14.60 10.62 -10.09
N ALA A 263 -13.98 11.72 -9.64
CA ALA A 263 -13.87 12.06 -8.23
C ALA A 263 -14.52 13.43 -7.98
N LEU A 264 -15.62 13.45 -7.22
CA LEU A 264 -16.34 14.70 -6.92
C LEU A 264 -15.50 15.65 -6.04
N SER A 265 -14.62 15.07 -5.22
CA SER A 265 -13.68 15.73 -4.34
C SER A 265 -12.81 16.82 -5.00
N GLN A 266 -12.51 16.68 -6.29
CA GLN A 266 -11.78 17.68 -7.07
C GLN A 266 -12.43 19.07 -6.98
N ARG A 267 -13.76 19.13 -6.84
CA ARG A 267 -14.53 20.38 -6.73
C ARG A 267 -14.41 21.05 -5.35
N TYR A 268 -13.87 20.35 -4.37
CA TYR A 268 -13.76 20.79 -2.98
C TYR A 268 -12.33 21.14 -2.56
N ILE A 269 -11.36 21.06 -3.48
CA ILE A 269 -10.02 21.58 -3.23
C ILE A 269 -10.09 23.06 -2.85
N GLY A 270 -9.48 23.40 -1.71
CA GLY A 270 -9.53 24.72 -1.09
C GLY A 270 -10.80 25.03 -0.29
N LYS A 271 -11.69 24.05 -0.06
CA LYS A 271 -12.96 24.23 0.68
C LYS A 271 -13.00 23.43 1.98
N PRO A 272 -13.81 23.87 2.97
CA PRO A 272 -14.09 23.07 4.17
C PRO A 272 -14.82 21.78 3.82
N VAL A 273 -14.34 20.66 4.36
CA VAL A 273 -14.87 19.30 4.13
C VAL A 273 -15.04 18.51 5.43
N SER A 274 -14.50 19.03 6.54
CA SER A 274 -14.65 18.46 7.87
C SER A 274 -14.53 19.55 8.95
N ALA A 275 -14.67 19.16 10.23
CA ALA A 275 -14.50 20.09 11.34
C ALA A 275 -13.07 20.68 11.37
N PRO A 276 -12.86 21.93 11.83
CA PRO A 276 -11.55 22.59 11.81
C PRO A 276 -10.45 21.87 12.60
N ILE A 277 -10.80 20.96 13.51
CA ILE A 277 -9.84 20.16 14.29
C ILE A 277 -9.22 19.02 13.48
N VAL A 278 -9.76 18.71 12.29
CA VAL A 278 -9.37 17.55 11.51
C VAL A 278 -8.18 17.88 10.63
N ASN A 279 -7.09 17.15 10.84
CA ASN A 279 -5.94 17.08 9.96
C ASN A 279 -5.77 15.65 9.45
N MET A 280 -5.50 15.49 8.16
CA MET A 280 -5.36 14.18 7.51
C MET A 280 -4.16 14.16 6.58
N PHE A 281 -3.42 13.06 6.61
CA PHE A 281 -2.19 12.89 5.85
C PHE A 281 -2.17 11.56 5.09
N ASP A 282 -1.38 11.53 4.02
CA ASP A 282 -0.85 10.32 3.41
C ASP A 282 0.68 10.38 3.49
N ASP A 283 1.32 9.41 4.15
CA ASP A 283 2.75 9.50 4.47
C ASP A 283 3.49 8.17 4.33
N PRO A 284 4.27 7.97 3.25
CA PRO A 284 5.11 6.79 3.09
C PRO A 284 6.46 6.89 3.83
N SER A 285 6.78 8.01 4.48
CA SER A 285 8.12 8.25 5.04
C SER A 285 8.41 7.45 6.31
N ASP A 286 7.38 6.94 7.00
CA ASP A 286 7.59 5.95 8.07
C ASP A 286 7.90 4.58 7.46
N ILE A 287 9.20 4.29 7.32
CA ILE A 287 9.68 3.06 6.70
C ILE A 287 9.28 1.80 7.46
N ARG A 288 8.88 1.86 8.74
CA ARG A 288 8.49 0.67 9.52
C ARG A 288 7.03 0.27 9.30
N GLU A 289 6.20 1.20 8.84
CA GLU A 289 4.79 0.94 8.51
C GLU A 289 4.65 0.22 7.17
N ALA A 290 3.59 -0.59 7.01
CA ALA A 290 3.39 -1.44 5.84
C ALA A 290 3.25 -0.67 4.51
N GLY A 291 2.77 0.58 4.55
CA GLY A 291 2.70 1.47 3.40
C GLY A 291 3.98 2.29 3.16
N GLY A 292 5.00 2.14 4.00
CA GLY A 292 6.24 2.90 3.92
C GLY A 292 7.22 2.42 2.84
N PHE A 293 7.98 3.36 2.27
CA PHE A 293 9.03 3.12 1.29
C PHE A 293 9.99 4.31 1.19
N PHE A 294 11.06 4.22 0.39
CA PHE A 294 12.00 5.33 0.18
C PHE A 294 11.69 6.13 -1.08
N PHE A 295 11.20 5.46 -2.11
CA PHE A 295 10.65 6.06 -3.32
C PHE A 295 9.50 5.19 -3.88
N ASP A 296 8.55 5.82 -4.58
CA ASP A 296 7.44 5.12 -5.23
C ASP A 296 7.88 4.42 -6.53
N ASP A 297 6.96 3.74 -7.23
CA ASP A 297 7.29 2.97 -8.44
C ASP A 297 7.65 3.85 -9.66
N GLU A 298 7.52 5.17 -9.52
CA GLU A 298 7.88 6.17 -10.52
C GLU A 298 9.08 7.02 -10.08
N GLY A 299 9.76 6.61 -9.00
CA GLY A 299 10.98 7.25 -8.50
C GLY A 299 10.76 8.56 -7.75
N GLN A 300 9.54 8.85 -7.31
CA GLN A 300 9.27 10.00 -6.45
C GLN A 300 9.70 9.69 -5.00
N PRO A 301 10.55 10.51 -4.36
CA PRO A 301 10.97 10.30 -2.99
C PRO A 301 9.78 10.29 -2.02
N ALA A 302 9.84 9.44 -1.00
CA ALA A 302 8.81 9.35 0.02
C ALA A 302 8.68 10.67 0.79
N THR A 303 7.52 11.33 0.67
CA THR A 303 7.21 12.59 1.34
C THR A 303 5.76 12.60 1.81
N ARG A 304 5.52 13.14 3.00
CA ARG A 304 4.17 13.36 3.55
C ARG A 304 3.36 14.32 2.67
N THR A 305 2.13 13.94 2.36
CA THR A 305 1.11 14.79 1.73
C THR A 305 0.05 15.16 2.75
N HIS A 306 -0.21 16.47 2.93
CA HIS A 306 -1.28 16.99 3.78
C HIS A 306 -2.57 17.07 2.96
N ILE A 307 -3.51 16.15 3.21
CA ILE A 307 -4.76 16.05 2.44
C ILE A 307 -5.82 17.02 2.98
N ILE A 308 -6.03 17.02 4.29
CA ILE A 308 -6.96 17.94 4.97
C ILE A 308 -6.17 18.73 6.00
N LYS A 309 -6.19 20.06 5.90
CA LYS A 309 -5.58 20.97 6.86
C LYS A 309 -6.65 21.83 7.50
N ASP A 310 -6.76 21.76 8.82
CA ASP A 310 -7.72 22.53 9.62
C ASP A 310 -9.15 22.43 9.05
N GLY A 311 -9.57 21.22 8.68
CA GLY A 311 -10.87 20.93 8.06
C GLY A 311 -11.00 21.28 6.56
N VAL A 312 -9.97 21.86 5.93
CA VAL A 312 -9.98 22.29 4.51
C VAL A 312 -9.20 21.31 3.63
N LEU A 313 -9.81 20.85 2.54
CA LEU A 313 -9.16 19.96 1.57
C LEU A 313 -8.07 20.68 0.78
N GLN A 314 -6.86 20.14 0.76
CA GLN A 314 -5.69 20.82 0.22
C GLN A 314 -5.33 20.40 -1.21
N ARG A 315 -5.09 19.10 -1.43
CA ARG A 315 -4.61 18.56 -2.71
C ARG A 315 -4.91 17.07 -2.84
N GLY A 316 -4.91 16.58 -4.09
CA GLY A 316 -4.95 15.15 -4.40
C GLY A 316 -3.57 14.47 -4.39
N LEU A 317 -3.60 13.14 -4.44
CA LEU A 317 -2.47 12.22 -4.56
C LEU A 317 -2.19 11.93 -6.05
N THR A 318 -0.94 11.97 -6.46
CA THR A 318 -0.56 12.02 -7.88
C THR A 318 0.37 10.90 -8.33
N ASP A 319 0.08 10.34 -9.51
CA ASP A 319 1.02 9.60 -10.35
C ASP A 319 1.61 10.53 -11.44
N LEU A 320 2.58 10.05 -12.22
CA LEU A 320 3.36 10.87 -13.15
C LEU A 320 2.44 11.38 -14.28
N ALA A 321 1.60 10.49 -14.79
CA ALA A 321 0.70 10.78 -15.89
C ALA A 321 -0.37 11.81 -15.50
N SER A 322 -0.98 11.64 -14.33
CA SER A 322 -2.05 12.49 -13.82
C SER A 322 -1.51 13.83 -13.34
N ALA A 323 -0.36 13.86 -12.65
CA ALA A 323 0.33 15.10 -12.30
C ALA A 323 0.60 15.95 -13.56
N HIS A 324 1.19 15.32 -14.58
CA HIS A 324 1.48 16.01 -15.85
C HIS A 324 0.21 16.51 -16.55
N LYS A 325 -0.80 15.64 -16.67
CA LYS A 325 -2.05 15.95 -17.37
C LYS A 325 -2.84 17.08 -16.71
N LEU A 326 -2.86 17.11 -15.37
CA LEU A 326 -3.59 18.08 -14.58
C LEU A 326 -2.73 19.29 -14.18
N ARG A 327 -1.43 19.29 -14.53
CA ARG A 327 -0.44 20.32 -14.13
C ARG A 327 -0.36 20.48 -12.61
N LEU A 328 -0.39 19.35 -11.90
CA LEU A 328 -0.25 19.28 -10.46
C LEU A 328 1.19 18.92 -10.08
N GLU A 329 1.60 19.32 -8.88
CA GLU A 329 2.84 18.85 -8.29
C GLU A 329 2.78 17.35 -8.01
N ARG A 330 3.90 16.66 -8.23
CA ARG A 330 4.06 15.24 -7.89
C ARG A 330 3.95 15.01 -6.38
N SER A 331 3.47 13.83 -6.02
CA SER A 331 3.48 13.27 -4.67
C SER A 331 3.92 11.81 -4.77
N ALA A 332 4.30 11.21 -3.65
CA ALA A 332 4.87 9.86 -3.60
C ALA A 332 3.77 8.79 -3.67
N ASN A 333 3.00 8.78 -4.75
CA ASN A 333 1.78 7.96 -4.88
C ASN A 333 1.68 7.21 -6.21
N GLY A 334 2.68 7.28 -7.09
CA GLY A 334 2.74 6.47 -8.30
C GLY A 334 3.08 5.02 -7.96
N ARG A 335 2.07 4.16 -7.81
CA ARG A 335 2.24 2.77 -7.37
C ARG A 335 1.72 1.75 -8.36
N ARG A 336 2.34 0.57 -8.36
CA ARG A 336 2.08 -0.56 -9.27
C ARG A 336 1.90 -1.83 -8.43
N GLU A 337 0.91 -2.64 -8.78
CA GLU A 337 0.72 -3.96 -8.14
C GLU A 337 1.90 -4.91 -8.46
N SER A 338 2.41 -4.86 -9.68
CA SER A 338 3.55 -5.65 -10.15
C SER A 338 4.20 -4.98 -11.36
N PHE A 339 5.30 -5.54 -11.87
CA PHE A 339 5.90 -5.07 -13.12
C PHE A 339 4.90 -5.12 -14.30
N ALA A 340 3.98 -6.09 -14.31
CA ALA A 340 3.01 -6.34 -15.38
C ALA A 340 1.75 -5.46 -15.32
N ARG A 341 1.65 -4.55 -14.36
CA ARG A 341 0.52 -3.63 -14.17
C ARG A 341 1.00 -2.19 -14.25
N LYS A 342 0.21 -1.33 -14.89
CA LYS A 342 0.49 0.11 -14.98
C LYS A 342 0.48 0.78 -13.61
N ALA A 343 1.11 1.95 -13.51
CA ALA A 343 1.04 2.80 -12.34
C ALA A 343 -0.30 3.55 -12.25
N TYR A 344 -0.71 3.82 -11.02
CA TYR A 344 -1.83 4.67 -10.66
C TYR A 344 -1.46 5.49 -9.43
N ALA A 345 -2.11 6.64 -9.25
CA ALA A 345 -2.10 7.37 -8.00
C ALA A 345 -2.75 6.50 -6.93
N ARG A 346 -2.00 6.08 -5.91
CA ARG A 346 -2.48 5.23 -4.82
C ARG A 346 -1.99 5.71 -3.46
N MET A 347 -2.85 5.57 -2.45
CA MET A 347 -2.54 5.80 -1.04
C MET A 347 -1.31 5.01 -0.55
N THR A 348 -0.74 5.47 0.58
CA THR A 348 0.39 4.86 1.28
C THR A 348 -0.01 4.51 2.72
N ASN A 349 0.39 5.30 3.72
CA ASN A 349 -0.18 5.28 5.07
C ASN A 349 -1.10 6.49 5.21
N THR A 350 -2.41 6.28 5.12
CA THR A 350 -3.42 7.34 5.17
C THR A 350 -4.10 7.38 6.53
N PHE A 351 -4.06 8.52 7.22
CA PHE A 351 -4.54 8.62 8.60
C PHE A 351 -4.94 10.04 9.00
N PHE A 352 -5.78 10.13 10.04
CA PHE A 352 -6.04 11.37 10.77
C PHE A 352 -4.96 11.61 11.83
N GLU A 353 -4.59 12.88 12.02
CA GLU A 353 -3.74 13.29 13.13
C GLU A 353 -4.43 13.07 14.48
N GLY A 354 -3.65 12.75 15.51
CA GLY A 354 -4.17 12.59 16.87
C GLY A 354 -4.71 13.91 17.43
N GLY A 355 -5.92 13.85 18.00
CA GLY A 355 -6.53 14.95 18.74
C GLY A 355 -6.03 15.06 20.18
N LYS A 356 -6.71 15.90 20.98
CA LYS A 356 -6.40 16.13 22.40
C LYS A 356 -7.26 15.32 23.37
N SER A 357 -8.42 14.84 22.92
CA SER A 357 -9.36 14.09 23.76
C SER A 357 -8.87 12.67 23.97
N THR A 358 -9.09 12.13 25.18
CA THR A 358 -8.90 10.70 25.42
C THR A 358 -10.10 9.90 24.91
N LYS A 359 -9.92 8.59 24.75
CA LYS A 359 -11.02 7.68 24.41
C LYS A 359 -12.18 7.79 25.42
N ASP A 360 -11.87 7.88 26.71
CA ASP A 360 -12.88 7.93 27.75
C ASP A 360 -13.64 9.26 27.73
N ASP A 361 -12.97 10.37 27.38
CA ASP A 361 -13.63 11.67 27.17
C ASP A 361 -14.61 11.62 25.99
N LEU A 362 -14.21 10.98 24.87
CA LEU A 362 -15.07 10.84 23.69
C LEU A 362 -16.30 9.99 24.00
N ILE A 363 -16.13 8.86 24.69
CA ILE A 363 -17.25 8.01 25.09
C ILE A 363 -18.18 8.75 26.05
N ALA A 364 -17.63 9.47 27.05
CA ALA A 364 -18.42 10.23 28.01
C ALA A 364 -19.18 11.41 27.38
N SER A 365 -18.76 11.87 26.19
CA SER A 365 -19.44 12.96 25.47
C SER A 365 -20.70 12.52 24.73
N VAL A 366 -20.96 11.21 24.61
CA VAL A 366 -22.10 10.64 23.90
C VAL A 366 -23.08 10.05 24.93
N GLU A 367 -24.32 10.57 24.97
CA GLU A 367 -25.36 10.11 25.90
C GLU A 367 -25.94 8.75 25.49
N ASP A 368 -26.28 8.59 24.21
CA ASP A 368 -26.73 7.34 23.60
C ASP A 368 -26.16 7.22 22.18
N GLY A 369 -25.44 6.14 21.91
CA GLY A 369 -24.69 5.99 20.67
C GLY A 369 -23.87 4.72 20.59
N LEU A 370 -23.00 4.66 19.59
CA LEU A 370 -22.20 3.47 19.29
C LEU A 370 -20.72 3.74 19.47
N TYR A 371 -20.03 2.78 20.08
CA TYR A 371 -18.58 2.70 20.00
C TYR A 371 -18.18 1.62 19.00
N LEU A 372 -17.70 2.03 17.83
CA LEU A 372 -17.24 1.12 16.79
C LEU A 372 -15.77 0.79 17.01
N ARG A 373 -15.49 -0.50 17.10
CA ARG A 373 -14.14 -1.02 17.29
C ARG A 373 -13.85 -2.11 16.27
N HIS A 374 -12.60 -2.23 15.85
CA HIS A 374 -12.11 -3.26 14.94
C HIS A 374 -12.83 -3.27 13.58
N ALA A 375 -12.24 -2.57 12.61
CA ALA A 375 -12.76 -2.52 11.26
C ALA A 375 -12.18 -3.64 10.41
N THR A 376 -12.98 -4.21 9.50
CA THR A 376 -12.56 -5.34 8.65
C THR A 376 -12.32 -4.93 7.21
N ASN A 377 -13.23 -4.14 6.62
CA ASN A 377 -13.13 -3.59 5.28
C ASN A 377 -14.06 -2.37 5.13
N GLY A 378 -13.91 -1.68 4.00
CA GLY A 378 -14.80 -0.62 3.55
C GLY A 378 -14.94 -0.66 2.03
N MET A 379 -15.80 0.20 1.52
CA MET A 379 -15.96 0.47 0.10
C MET A 379 -16.52 1.89 -0.07
N GLU A 380 -16.06 2.59 -1.09
CA GLU A 380 -16.53 3.92 -1.46
C GLU A 380 -16.80 4.03 -2.97
N ASP A 381 -17.66 4.98 -3.35
CA ASP A 381 -17.84 5.44 -4.74
C ASP A 381 -17.32 6.88 -4.88
N PRO A 382 -16.13 7.08 -5.49
CA PRO A 382 -15.50 8.41 -5.61
C PRO A 382 -16.34 9.43 -6.37
N GLN A 383 -17.25 8.95 -7.20
CA GLN A 383 -18.08 9.81 -8.04
C GLN A 383 -19.18 10.50 -7.24
N ALA A 384 -19.66 9.86 -6.17
CA ALA A 384 -20.67 10.40 -5.28
C ALA A 384 -20.04 11.25 -4.15
N TRP A 385 -18.81 10.94 -3.72
CA TRP A 385 -18.03 11.58 -2.65
C TRP A 385 -18.91 12.17 -1.53
N GLY A 386 -19.39 11.26 -0.68
CA GLY A 386 -20.53 11.43 0.21
C GLY A 386 -21.47 10.28 0.02
#